data_AF-O03573-F1
#
_entry.id   AF-O03573-F1
#
_cell.length_a   1.000
_cell.length_b   1.000
_cell.length_c   1.000
_cell.angle_alpha   90.00
_cell.angle_beta   90.00
_cell.angle_gamma   90.00
#
_symmetry.space_group_name_H-M   'P 1'
#
loop_
_entity.id
_entity.type
_entity.pdbx_description
1 polymer ?
#
loop_
_entity_poly.entity_id
_entity_poly.type
_entity_poly.pdbx_seq_one_letter_code
_entity_poly.pdbx_strand_id
1 'polypeptide(L)'
;LILPGFGIVSHICMTLTNNDSLFGYYGLVFAMGAIVCLGSVVWAHHMFMVGLDVKTAVFFSSVTGVIGIPTGIKVFSWLFMLGGTRLRFWDPVLWWILGFIFLFTIGGVTGIILSSSILDSLLHDTWFVV
;
A
#
# COMPACT_ATOMS: atom_id res chain seq x y z
N LEU A 1 -5.29 -10.26 1.43
CA LEU A 1 -4.00 -10.93 1.14
C LEU A 1 -2.80 -10.19 1.73
N ILE A 2 -2.71 -8.85 1.64
CA ILE A 2 -1.47 -8.12 1.92
C ILE A 2 -1.13 -7.88 3.42
N LEU A 3 -2.11 -7.89 4.33
CA LEU A 3 -1.90 -7.53 5.74
C LEU A 3 -0.88 -8.41 6.49
N PRO A 4 -0.88 -9.75 6.36
CA PRO A 4 0.19 -10.57 6.94
C PRO A 4 1.57 -10.23 6.36
N GLY A 5 1.64 -9.96 5.05
CA GLY A 5 2.87 -9.54 4.37
C GLY A 5 3.44 -8.24 4.95
N PHE A 6 2.57 -7.28 5.27
CA PHE A 6 2.98 -6.05 5.95
C PHE A 6 3.58 -6.28 7.33
N GLY A 7 3.05 -7.24 8.10
CA GLY A 7 3.62 -7.62 9.39
C GLY A 7 5.02 -8.22 9.21
N ILE A 8 5.17 -9.16 8.28
CA ILE A 8 6.44 -9.80 7.95
C ILE A 8 7.50 -8.76 7.54
N VAL A 9 7.18 -7.87 6.61
CA VAL A 9 8.10 -6.81 6.16
C VAL A 9 8.50 -5.89 7.31
N SER A 10 7.55 -5.53 8.18
CA SER A 10 7.84 -4.69 9.35
C SER A 10 8.85 -5.35 10.29
N HIS A 11 8.65 -6.62 10.62
CA HIS A 11 9.59 -7.37 11.47
C HIS A 11 10.96 -7.56 10.81
N ILE A 12 11.00 -7.87 9.51
CA ILE A 12 12.28 -8.00 8.79
C ILE A 12 13.03 -6.65 8.81
N CYS A 13 12.38 -5.53 8.53
CA CYS A 13 13.00 -4.20 8.60
C CYS A 13 13.61 -3.91 9.98
N MET A 14 12.91 -4.26 11.06
CA MET A 14 13.41 -4.12 12.44
C MET A 14 14.64 -5.01 12.71
N THR A 15 14.60 -6.27 12.26
CA THR A 15 15.70 -7.22 12.43
C THR A 15 16.93 -6.84 11.60
N LEU A 16 16.73 -6.28 10.41
CA LEU A 16 17.82 -5.80 9.55
C LEU A 16 18.56 -4.61 10.18
N THR A 17 17.87 -3.80 10.97
CA THR A 17 18.43 -2.60 11.60
C THR A 17 18.91 -2.81 13.03
N ASN A 18 18.68 -3.99 13.61
CA ASN A 18 18.94 -4.29 15.03
C ASN A 18 18.26 -3.30 15.99
N ASN A 19 17.05 -2.83 15.64
CA ASN A 19 16.28 -1.98 16.54
C ASN A 19 15.45 -2.84 17.51
N ASP A 20 15.32 -2.37 18.75
CA ASP A 20 14.47 -3.03 19.77
C ASP A 20 12.97 -2.86 19.49
N SER A 21 12.59 -1.91 18.62
CA SER A 21 11.20 -1.65 18.27
C SER A 21 11.03 -1.12 16.85
N LEU A 22 9.80 -1.24 16.35
CA LEU A 22 9.39 -0.68 15.06
C LEU A 22 9.29 0.86 15.15
N PHE A 23 9.84 1.55 14.16
CA PHE A 23 9.65 2.99 14.03
C PHE A 23 8.16 3.32 13.86
N GLY A 24 7.63 4.15 14.75
CA GLY A 24 6.24 4.57 14.72
C GLY A 24 5.27 3.40 14.90
N TYR A 25 5.53 2.47 15.82
CA TYR A 25 4.69 1.28 16.08
C TYR A 25 3.18 1.58 16.09
N TYR A 26 2.74 2.57 16.87
CA TYR A 26 1.32 2.96 16.91
C TYR A 26 0.82 3.47 15.55
N GLY A 27 1.64 4.21 14.81
CA GLY A 27 1.33 4.64 13.44
C GLY A 27 1.15 3.45 12.50
N LEU A 28 1.98 2.41 12.60
CA LEU A 28 1.84 1.17 11.82
C LEU A 28 0.56 0.40 12.18
N VAL A 29 0.19 0.36 13.47
CA VAL A 29 -1.04 -0.28 13.95
C VAL A 29 -2.28 0.50 13.47
N PHE A 30 -2.32 1.82 13.65
CA PHE A 30 -3.43 2.64 13.17
C PHE A 30 -3.54 2.63 11.65
N ALA A 31 -2.43 2.59 10.92
CA ALA A 31 -2.44 2.40 9.48
C ALA A 31 -3.08 1.07 9.07
N MET A 32 -2.74 -0.04 9.75
CA MET A 32 -3.37 -1.34 9.48
C MET A 32 -4.87 -1.33 9.81
N GLY A 33 -5.26 -0.72 10.94
CA GLY A 33 -6.66 -0.54 11.29
C GLY A 33 -7.42 0.26 10.23
N ALA A 34 -6.85 1.38 9.76
CA ALA A 34 -7.43 2.20 8.71
C ALA A 34 -7.56 1.42 7.38
N ILE A 35 -6.55 0.64 6.98
CA ILE A 35 -6.63 -0.20 5.77
C ILE A 35 -7.76 -1.23 5.88
N VAL A 36 -7.96 -1.85 7.05
CA VAL A 36 -9.06 -2.80 7.28
C VAL A 36 -10.42 -2.10 7.20
N CYS A 37 -10.59 -0.99 7.93
CA CYS A 37 -11.85 -0.26 7.98
C CYS A 37 -12.23 0.37 6.64
N LEU A 38 -11.28 0.96 5.92
CA LEU A 38 -11.53 1.51 4.60
C LEU A 38 -11.70 0.40 3.55
N GLY A 39 -10.94 -0.69 3.68
CA GLY A 39 -11.00 -1.84 2.77
C GLY A 39 -12.38 -2.51 2.72
N SER A 40 -13.16 -2.45 3.80
CA SER A 40 -14.53 -3.00 3.82
C SER A 40 -15.56 -2.15 3.06
N VAL A 41 -15.22 -0.91 2.69
CA VAL A 41 -16.14 0.06 2.08
C VAL A 41 -15.77 0.49 0.66
N VAL A 42 -14.84 -0.21 -0.01
CA VAL A 42 -14.33 0.21 -1.33
C VAL A 42 -14.65 -0.74 -2.50
N TRP A 43 -15.36 -1.85 -2.27
CA TRP A 43 -15.55 -2.90 -3.28
C TRP A 43 -16.06 -2.40 -4.65
N ALA A 44 -16.89 -1.35 -4.68
CA ALA A 44 -17.51 -0.87 -5.90
C ALA A 44 -16.54 -0.18 -6.87
N HIS A 45 -15.27 0.07 -6.51
CA HIS A 45 -14.28 0.52 -7.48
C HIS A 45 -14.00 -0.52 -8.57
N HIS A 46 -14.27 -1.81 -8.32
CA HIS A 46 -14.23 -2.85 -9.36
C HIS A 46 -15.44 -2.81 -10.30
N MET A 47 -16.40 -1.94 -10.03
CA MET A 47 -17.71 -1.89 -10.70
C MET A 47 -17.98 -0.51 -11.31
N PHE A 48 -16.97 0.36 -11.51
CA PHE A 48 -17.22 1.70 -12.05
C PHE A 48 -17.92 1.68 -13.41
N MET A 49 -17.71 0.63 -14.21
CA MET A 49 -18.30 0.48 -15.55
C MET A 49 -19.70 -0.15 -15.59
N VAL A 50 -20.32 -0.49 -14.45
CA VAL A 50 -21.68 -1.07 -14.44
C VAL A 50 -22.80 -0.02 -14.53
N GLY A 51 -22.46 1.27 -14.65
CA GLY A 51 -23.42 2.38 -14.74
C GLY A 51 -23.84 2.96 -13.39
N LEU A 52 -22.91 3.08 -12.44
CA LEU A 52 -23.15 3.76 -11.16
C LEU A 52 -23.48 5.24 -11.38
N ASP A 53 -24.31 5.83 -10.50
CA ASP A 53 -24.51 7.28 -10.51
C ASP A 53 -23.23 8.03 -10.12
N VAL A 54 -23.13 9.30 -10.56
CA VAL A 54 -21.92 10.12 -10.39
C VAL A 54 -21.51 10.28 -8.92
N LYS A 55 -22.48 10.41 -7.98
CA LYS A 55 -22.15 10.63 -6.57
C LYS A 55 -21.58 9.36 -5.95
N THR A 56 -22.17 8.21 -6.26
CA THR A 56 -21.66 6.91 -5.84
C THR A 56 -20.26 6.67 -6.40
N ALA A 57 -20.04 6.91 -7.70
CA ALA A 57 -18.72 6.76 -8.31
C ALA A 57 -17.66 7.67 -7.67
N VAL A 58 -17.97 8.95 -7.44
CA VAL A 58 -17.05 9.89 -6.78
C VAL A 58 -16.74 9.50 -5.33
N PHE A 59 -17.74 9.01 -4.59
CA PHE A 59 -17.53 8.50 -3.23
C PHE A 59 -16.54 7.34 -3.22
N PHE A 60 -16.82 6.28 -3.98
CA PHE A 60 -15.95 5.10 -4.02
C PHE A 60 -14.56 5.41 -4.58
N SER A 61 -14.48 6.33 -5.55
CA SER A 61 -13.21 6.81 -6.07
C SER A 61 -12.38 7.49 -4.99
N SER A 62 -12.98 8.43 -4.26
CA SER A 62 -12.31 9.17 -3.19
C SER A 62 -11.83 8.25 -2.07
N VAL A 63 -12.72 7.38 -1.56
CA VAL A 63 -12.40 6.49 -0.43
C VAL A 63 -11.34 5.46 -0.82
N THR A 64 -11.38 4.93 -2.05
CA THR A 64 -10.33 4.03 -2.55
C THR A 64 -8.98 4.72 -2.62
N GLY A 65 -8.92 5.96 -3.12
CA GLY A 65 -7.70 6.76 -3.14
C GLY A 65 -7.13 7.06 -1.74
N VAL A 66 -8.00 7.30 -0.74
CA VAL A 66 -7.58 7.57 0.65
C VAL A 66 -6.80 6.41 1.27
N ILE A 67 -7.03 5.16 0.86
CA ILE A 67 -6.26 3.99 1.34
C ILE A 67 -4.75 4.12 1.03
N GLY A 68 -4.39 4.95 0.03
CA GLY A 68 -2.99 5.29 -0.25
C GLY A 68 -2.27 5.94 0.94
N ILE A 69 -2.96 6.68 1.80
CA ILE A 69 -2.37 7.38 2.95
C ILE A 69 -1.83 6.38 4.00
N PRO A 70 -2.66 5.51 4.63
CA PRO A 70 -2.15 4.55 5.61
C PRO A 70 -1.15 3.56 5.00
N THR A 71 -1.30 3.22 3.73
CA THR A 71 -0.32 2.38 3.01
C THR A 71 1.03 3.11 2.89
N GLY A 72 1.01 4.39 2.53
CA GLY A 72 2.19 5.24 2.46
C GLY A 72 2.91 5.39 3.81
N ILE A 73 2.17 5.56 4.91
CA ILE A 73 2.74 5.58 6.27
C ILE A 73 3.61 4.34 6.51
N LYS A 74 3.13 3.16 6.12
CA LYS A 74 3.89 1.91 6.29
C LYS A 74 5.14 1.89 5.43
N VAL A 75 5.04 2.28 4.16
CA VAL A 75 6.19 2.36 3.24
C VAL A 75 7.26 3.30 3.77
N PHE A 76 6.89 4.51 4.20
CA PHE A 76 7.84 5.48 4.77
C PHE A 76 8.46 4.99 6.08
N SER A 77 7.69 4.35 6.96
CA SER A 77 8.23 3.75 8.18
C SER A 77 9.27 2.66 7.87
N TRP A 78 9.05 1.83 6.85
CA TRP A 78 10.04 0.82 6.44
C TRP A 78 11.30 1.45 5.87
N LEU A 79 11.18 2.45 4.99
CA LEU A 79 12.31 3.19 4.44
C LEU A 79 13.11 3.87 5.54
N PHE A 80 12.44 4.49 6.52
CA PHE A 80 13.09 5.12 7.66
C PHE A 80 13.88 4.11 8.50
N MET A 81 13.27 2.95 8.81
CA MET A 81 13.99 1.89 9.51
C MET A 81 15.22 1.47 8.70
N LEU A 82 15.05 1.11 7.42
CA LEU A 82 16.13 0.63 6.57
C LEU A 82 17.24 1.66 6.35
N GLY A 83 16.96 2.96 6.39
CA GLY A 83 17.98 4.02 6.33
C GLY A 83 19.01 3.94 7.47
N GLY A 84 18.66 3.29 8.59
CA GLY A 84 19.57 3.00 9.71
C GLY A 84 20.43 1.75 9.51
N THR A 85 20.20 0.94 8.47
CA THR A 85 21.02 -0.27 8.23
C THR A 85 22.45 0.11 7.86
N ARG A 86 23.42 -0.40 8.62
CA ARG A 86 24.84 -0.31 8.28
C ARG A 86 25.36 -1.73 8.03
N LEU A 87 26.06 -1.91 6.91
CA LEU A 87 26.90 -3.09 6.61
C LEU A 87 26.18 -4.42 6.23
N ARG A 88 24.93 -4.40 5.75
CA ARG A 88 24.21 -5.61 5.28
C ARG A 88 23.96 -5.70 3.77
N PHE A 89 24.76 -5.01 2.95
CA PHE A 89 24.56 -4.98 1.49
C PHE A 89 24.71 -6.34 0.79
N TRP A 90 25.39 -7.30 1.42
CA TRP A 90 25.53 -8.66 0.88
C TRP A 90 24.38 -9.59 1.29
N ASP A 91 23.46 -9.13 2.15
CA ASP A 91 22.32 -9.91 2.59
C ASP A 91 21.23 -9.93 1.49
N PRO A 92 20.89 -11.10 0.92
CA PRO A 92 19.84 -11.18 -0.11
C PRO A 92 18.46 -10.76 0.42
N VAL A 93 18.21 -10.86 1.73
CA VAL A 93 16.94 -10.44 2.34
C VAL A 93 16.75 -8.93 2.24
N LEU A 94 17.83 -8.14 2.40
CA LEU A 94 17.77 -6.69 2.23
C LEU A 94 17.31 -6.33 0.83
N TRP A 95 17.87 -6.96 -0.20
CA TRP A 95 17.50 -6.73 -1.59
C TRP A 95 16.07 -7.17 -1.91
N TRP A 96 15.61 -8.27 -1.33
CA TRP A 96 14.22 -8.69 -1.47
C TRP A 96 13.26 -7.66 -0.87
N ILE A 97 13.58 -7.11 0.31
CA ILE A 97 12.74 -6.08 0.96
C ILE A 97 12.74 -4.77 0.17
N LEU A 98 13.89 -4.33 -0.32
CA LEU A 98 13.98 -3.13 -1.18
C LEU A 98 13.19 -3.34 -2.49
N GLY A 99 13.31 -4.52 -3.11
CA GLY A 99 12.53 -4.91 -4.29
C GLY A 99 11.04 -4.94 -4.01
N PHE A 100 10.62 -5.50 -2.87
CA PHE A 100 9.23 -5.48 -2.42
C PHE A 100 8.73 -4.04 -2.27
N ILE A 101 9.44 -3.17 -1.54
CA ILE A 101 9.03 -1.78 -1.32
C ILE A 101 8.90 -1.04 -2.66
N PHE A 102 9.87 -1.22 -3.56
CA PHE A 102 9.86 -0.59 -4.89
C PHE A 102 8.68 -1.04 -5.74
N LEU A 103 8.52 -2.36 -5.96
CA LEU A 103 7.44 -2.90 -6.78
C LEU A 103 6.07 -2.61 -6.17
N PHE A 104 5.94 -2.73 -4.84
CA PHE A 104 4.71 -2.41 -4.13
C PHE A 104 4.34 -0.93 -4.25
N THR A 105 5.33 -0.04 -4.25
CA THR A 105 5.09 1.40 -4.43
C THR A 105 4.67 1.72 -5.86
N ILE A 106 5.31 1.13 -6.88
CA ILE A 106 4.90 1.30 -8.28
C ILE A 106 3.47 0.80 -8.48
N GLY A 107 3.17 -0.43 -8.03
CA GLY A 107 1.81 -0.98 -8.10
C GLY A 107 0.80 -0.18 -7.28
N GLY A 108 1.21 0.40 -6.16
CA GLY A 108 0.38 1.31 -5.36
C GLY A 108 0.05 2.61 -6.10
N VAL A 109 1.02 3.21 -6.79
CA VAL A 109 0.81 4.43 -7.59
C VAL A 109 -0.12 4.15 -8.77
N THR A 110 0.05 3.03 -9.49
CA THR A 110 -0.90 2.65 -10.55
C THR A 110 -2.28 2.32 -9.99
N GLY A 111 -2.36 1.73 -8.79
CA GLY A 111 -3.63 1.54 -8.08
C GLY A 111 -4.33 2.86 -7.71
N ILE A 112 -3.59 3.91 -7.35
CA ILE A 112 -4.18 5.25 -7.13
C ILE A 112 -4.74 5.82 -8.43
N ILE A 113 -4.08 5.60 -9.57
CA ILE A 113 -4.63 5.98 -10.89
C ILE A 113 -5.95 5.26 -11.13
N LEU A 114 -6.01 3.94 -10.90
CA LEU A 114 -7.24 3.13 -11.04
C LEU A 114 -8.32 3.46 -10.00
N SER A 115 -7.97 4.11 -8.89
CA SER A 115 -8.98 4.60 -7.94
C SER A 115 -9.85 5.71 -8.52
N SER A 116 -9.42 6.38 -9.59
CA SER A 116 -10.20 7.40 -10.28
C SER A 116 -11.24 6.76 -11.20
N SER A 117 -12.54 6.97 -10.93
CA SER A 117 -13.62 6.47 -11.80
C SER A 117 -13.57 7.05 -13.22
N ILE A 118 -13.01 8.25 -13.37
CA ILE A 118 -12.83 8.88 -14.68
C ILE A 118 -11.72 8.17 -15.46
N LEU A 119 -10.58 7.86 -14.82
CA LEU A 119 -9.48 7.17 -15.48
C LEU A 119 -9.80 5.70 -15.72
N ASP A 120 -10.52 5.06 -14.79
CA ASP A 120 -10.97 3.67 -14.95
C ASP A 120 -11.86 3.52 -16.19
N SER A 121 -12.64 4.54 -16.58
CA SER A 121 -13.43 4.48 -17.83
C SER A 121 -12.61 4.23 -19.11
N LEU A 122 -11.31 4.53 -19.08
CA LEU A 122 -10.36 4.29 -20.18
C LEU A 122 -9.53 3.02 -19.99
N LEU A 123 -9.38 2.56 -18.74
CA LEU A 123 -8.41 1.53 -18.34
C LEU A 123 -9.07 0.21 -17.92
N HIS A 124 -10.38 0.21 -17.66
CA HIS A 124 -11.14 -0.96 -17.25
C HIS A 124 -10.98 -2.11 -18.25
N ASP A 125 -10.80 -3.33 -17.75
CA ASP A 125 -10.58 -4.54 -18.56
C ASP A 125 -9.41 -4.48 -19.57
N THR A 126 -8.43 -3.60 -19.34
CA THR A 126 -7.18 -3.54 -20.11
C THR A 126 -6.02 -4.20 -19.36
N TRP A 127 -4.92 -4.44 -20.08
CA TRP A 127 -3.65 -4.93 -19.50
C TRP A 127 -3.04 -4.00 -18.45
N PHE A 128 -3.53 -2.76 -18.30
CA PHE A 128 -3.08 -1.87 -17.23
C PHE A 128 -3.53 -2.35 -15.84
N VAL A 129 -4.67 -3.05 -15.75
CA VAL A 129 -5.24 -3.54 -14.49
C VAL A 129 -4.55 -4.81 -13.99
N VAL A 130 -3.96 -5.60 -14.90
CA VAL A 130 -3.27 -6.87 -14.63
C VAL A 130 -1.87 -6.62 -14.09
#